data_AF-A0A2P4YKC8-F1
#
_entry.id   AF-A0A2P4YKC8-F1
#
_cell.length_a   1.000
_cell.length_b   1.000
_cell.length_c   1.000
_cell.angle_alpha   90.00
_cell.angle_beta   90.00
_cell.angle_gamma   90.00
#
_symmetry.space_group_name_H-M   'P 1'
#
loop_
_entity.id
_entity.type
_entity.pdbx_description
1 polymer ?
#
loop_
_entity_poly.entity_id
_entity_poly.type
_entity_poly.pdbx_seq_one_letter_code
_entity_poly.pdbx_strand_id
1 'polypeptide(L)'
;MASARGVGSALKMHLRSRKRDFASSTTVSNTSNGSSPSSQKKRAVKAKSTSQGVKSLGQRVKIVAPTKSKFPILTGLKEREDHISNDSKTLLKYQNLVPARLIRRYKRFLADVVLLDGAFKNESVEGKVVTPNEDEEAQAEEVVTVYCPNTGPMVGLLDGLPNARVQLSKSDDPKRKYAYTLEMIQIHNGERDVWVGVHSTSANRMVEQALAMRWFTELGDYDSVRREVKFAKNSRVDFVLTKYAEDGSVAHEKYVEVKSVTLALKGPGDPRSRCAVFPDTVSIRAQKHVTELTDLLSTKSNAKKSESKEKETAQPKLSGAIIFLVQRDDCNEFAPSIQHDKKFSELCAVAAKSGIQLLGYTCTLEPDETNKSGAVRLLGPLLPARSWSLPDGP
;
A
#
# COMPACT_ATOMS: atom_id res chain seq x y z
N MET A 1 45.00 0.67 -51.16
CA MET A 1 44.29 0.09 -52.33
C MET A 1 43.95 -1.35 -52.03
N ALA A 2 42.75 -1.75 -52.43
CA ALA A 2 42.07 -2.99 -52.06
C ALA A 2 42.67 -4.26 -52.69
N SER A 3 42.45 -5.41 -52.05
CA SER A 3 42.12 -6.66 -52.74
C SER A 3 41.38 -7.61 -51.80
N ALA A 4 40.37 -8.29 -52.36
CA ALA A 4 39.36 -9.11 -51.72
C ALA A 4 39.76 -10.60 -51.63
N ARG A 5 39.07 -11.36 -50.76
CA ARG A 5 38.50 -12.70 -51.01
C ARG A 5 37.66 -13.15 -49.81
N GLY A 6 36.44 -13.64 -50.07
CA GLY A 6 35.43 -14.00 -49.06
C GLY A 6 35.44 -15.47 -48.63
N VAL A 7 34.36 -15.88 -47.95
CA VAL A 7 33.55 -17.11 -48.07
C VAL A 7 32.49 -17.06 -46.94
N GLY A 8 31.23 -17.33 -47.27
CA GLY A 8 30.10 -17.31 -46.31
C GLY A 8 29.79 -18.65 -45.65
N SER A 9 28.97 -18.63 -44.60
CA SER A 9 28.09 -19.74 -44.21
C SER A 9 26.94 -19.25 -43.32
N ALA A 10 25.73 -19.67 -43.67
CA ALA A 10 24.47 -19.34 -43.03
C ALA A 10 24.29 -20.08 -41.68
N LEU A 11 23.62 -19.44 -40.71
CA LEU A 11 23.16 -20.08 -39.47
C LEU A 11 21.63 -20.09 -39.41
N LYS A 12 21.06 -21.30 -39.44
CA LYS A 12 19.62 -21.61 -39.31
C LYS A 12 19.19 -21.55 -37.84
N MET A 13 18.07 -20.87 -37.57
CA MET A 13 17.30 -20.97 -36.33
C MET A 13 16.78 -22.40 -36.08
N HIS A 14 16.75 -22.82 -34.82
CA HIS A 14 15.91 -23.94 -34.34
C HIS A 14 15.22 -23.56 -33.03
N LEU A 15 13.90 -23.39 -33.12
CA LEU A 15 12.96 -23.37 -32.00
C LEU A 15 12.83 -24.80 -31.43
N ARG A 16 12.90 -24.96 -30.11
CA ARG A 16 12.46 -26.20 -29.43
C ARG A 16 11.39 -25.87 -28.39
N SER A 17 10.16 -26.26 -28.71
CA SER A 17 9.04 -26.40 -27.79
C SER A 17 9.29 -27.54 -26.81
N ARG A 18 9.01 -27.35 -25.51
CA ARG A 18 8.79 -28.47 -24.57
C ARG A 18 7.44 -28.32 -23.87
N LYS A 19 6.58 -29.29 -24.17
CA LYS A 19 5.39 -29.71 -23.42
C LYS A 19 5.75 -29.86 -21.94
N ARG A 20 4.83 -29.47 -21.05
CA ARG A 20 4.82 -29.88 -19.65
C ARG A 20 3.63 -30.80 -19.46
N ASP A 21 3.92 -32.05 -19.12
CA ASP A 21 2.95 -33.07 -18.78
C ASP A 21 2.49 -32.90 -17.32
N PHE A 22 1.20 -33.16 -17.13
CA PHE A 22 0.49 -33.22 -15.87
C PHE A 22 0.84 -34.53 -15.15
N ALA A 23 1.19 -34.48 -13.86
CA ALA A 23 1.25 -35.65 -13.01
C ALA A 23 0.55 -35.37 -11.68
N SER A 24 -0.43 -36.22 -11.39
CA SER A 24 -1.25 -36.31 -10.18
C SER A 24 -0.43 -36.78 -8.98
N SER A 25 -0.65 -36.17 -7.80
CA SER A 25 -0.11 -36.64 -6.53
C SER A 25 -1.16 -37.45 -5.76
N THR A 26 -0.84 -38.72 -5.51
CA THR A 26 -1.49 -39.58 -4.51
C THR A 26 -0.73 -39.49 -3.18
N THR A 27 -1.49 -39.53 -2.10
CA THR A 27 -1.13 -39.57 -0.67
C THR A 27 -0.19 -40.71 -0.27
N VAL A 28 0.59 -40.52 0.81
CA VAL A 28 0.65 -41.33 2.06
C VAL A 28 1.89 -40.93 2.91
N SER A 29 1.80 -41.26 4.19
CA SER A 29 2.36 -40.71 5.42
C SER A 29 3.71 -41.30 5.92
N ASN A 30 4.23 -40.58 6.94
CA ASN A 30 4.86 -41.04 8.19
C ASN A 30 6.38 -41.19 8.39
N THR A 31 6.81 -40.55 9.51
CA THR A 31 7.73 -40.97 10.60
C THR A 31 9.27 -40.85 10.50
N SER A 32 9.77 -39.89 11.30
CA SER A 32 10.72 -39.96 12.44
C SER A 32 12.23 -40.26 12.32
N ASN A 33 12.94 -39.48 13.16
CA ASN A 33 14.19 -39.71 13.90
C ASN A 33 15.57 -39.48 13.24
N GLY A 34 16.43 -38.76 14.01
CA GLY A 34 17.86 -39.13 14.10
C GLY A 34 18.90 -38.01 14.09
N SER A 35 19.19 -37.44 15.27
CA SER A 35 20.54 -37.14 15.83
C SER A 35 21.61 -36.31 15.07
N SER A 36 22.02 -35.21 15.71
CA SER A 36 23.33 -34.52 15.68
C SER A 36 24.50 -35.45 16.13
N PRO A 37 25.84 -35.11 16.07
CA PRO A 37 26.44 -33.87 16.65
C PRO A 37 27.79 -33.31 16.08
N SER A 38 28.11 -32.10 16.56
CA SER A 38 29.46 -31.57 16.90
C SER A 38 30.46 -31.14 15.80
N SER A 39 30.96 -29.90 15.90
CA SER A 39 32.31 -29.62 16.46
C SER A 39 32.68 -28.13 16.38
N GLN A 40 33.14 -27.60 17.51
CA GLN A 40 33.77 -26.29 17.70
C GLN A 40 35.27 -26.35 17.34
N LYS A 41 35.84 -25.26 16.82
CA LYS A 41 37.27 -24.92 17.02
C LYS A 41 37.46 -23.42 17.28
N LYS A 42 38.22 -23.13 18.35
CA LYS A 42 38.72 -21.82 18.83
C LYS A 42 40.18 -21.59 18.37
N ARG A 43 40.58 -20.31 18.22
CA ARG A 43 41.89 -19.64 18.54
C ARG A 43 41.92 -18.27 17.81
N ALA A 44 42.05 -17.07 18.38
CA ALA A 44 43.02 -16.42 19.31
C ALA A 44 44.43 -16.26 18.66
N VAL A 45 45.11 -15.09 18.54
CA VAL A 45 45.57 -14.09 19.57
C VAL A 45 46.33 -12.88 18.92
N LYS A 46 46.26 -11.67 19.57
CA LYS A 46 47.14 -10.44 19.67
C LYS A 46 47.69 -9.72 18.40
N ALA A 47 47.67 -8.39 18.22
CA ALA A 47 47.91 -7.16 19.02
C ALA A 47 49.33 -6.56 18.86
N LYS A 48 49.41 -5.28 18.44
CA LYS A 48 50.49 -4.34 18.81
C LYS A 48 50.07 -2.88 18.60
N SER A 49 50.55 -2.06 19.52
CA SER A 49 50.29 -0.65 19.77
C SER A 49 51.30 0.28 19.08
N THR A 50 50.94 1.55 18.93
CA THR A 50 51.89 2.67 19.08
C THR A 50 51.15 3.96 19.42
N SER A 51 51.75 4.74 20.32
CA SER A 51 51.28 6.00 20.88
C SER A 51 52.18 7.16 20.45
N GLN A 52 51.63 8.37 20.40
CA GLN A 52 52.20 9.74 20.53
C GLN A 52 51.16 10.69 19.88
N GLY A 53 50.82 11.90 20.30
CA GLY A 53 51.28 12.86 21.30
C GLY A 53 50.43 14.14 21.09
N VAL A 54 50.36 14.99 22.10
CA VAL A 54 49.37 16.07 22.37
C VAL A 54 49.54 17.34 21.52
N LYS A 55 48.44 18.05 21.18
CA LYS A 55 48.16 19.49 21.48
C LYS A 55 46.87 20.03 20.84
N SER A 56 46.18 20.88 21.62
CA SER A 56 44.91 21.57 21.38
C SER A 56 45.00 22.77 20.42
N LEU A 57 43.90 23.10 19.72
CA LEU A 57 43.27 24.45 19.70
C LEU A 57 42.08 24.48 18.72
N GLY A 58 40.92 24.93 19.22
CA GLY A 58 40.01 25.86 18.55
C GLY A 58 39.36 25.53 17.20
N GLN A 59 38.02 25.38 17.25
CA GLN A 59 37.02 26.00 16.35
C GLN A 59 36.38 25.16 15.21
N ARG A 60 35.15 24.70 15.52
CA ARG A 60 33.90 24.53 14.75
C ARG A 60 33.87 24.10 13.26
N VAL A 61 33.31 22.88 13.09
CA VAL A 61 32.19 22.43 12.20
C VAL A 61 32.40 22.36 10.68
N LYS A 62 32.28 21.13 10.14
CA LYS A 62 31.23 20.72 9.15
C LYS A 62 31.23 19.19 8.92
N ILE A 63 30.19 18.52 9.43
CA ILE A 63 29.65 17.22 8.98
C ILE A 63 28.30 17.60 8.31
N VAL A 64 27.74 17.05 7.23
CA VAL A 64 27.57 15.67 6.75
C VAL A 64 27.20 15.69 5.25
N ALA A 65 27.52 14.58 4.57
CA ALA A 65 27.20 14.22 3.19
C ALA A 65 25.68 14.11 2.87
N PRO A 66 25.30 14.15 1.57
CA PRO A 66 23.96 14.52 1.12
C PRO A 66 23.08 13.31 0.77
N THR A 67 21.78 13.39 1.05
CA THR A 67 20.75 12.62 0.32
C THR A 67 19.55 13.53 0.05
N LYS A 68 19.42 13.93 -1.22
CA LYS A 68 18.35 14.80 -1.71
C LYS A 68 16.98 14.13 -1.54
N SER A 69 16.35 14.35 -0.39
CA SER A 69 14.90 14.36 -0.27
C SER A 69 14.45 15.81 -0.43
N LYS A 70 13.70 16.13 -1.49
CA LYS A 70 13.09 17.45 -1.67
C LYS A 70 11.83 17.59 -0.80
N PHE A 71 11.95 17.30 0.49
CA PHE A 71 10.88 17.55 1.45
C PHE A 71 11.39 18.53 2.51
N PRO A 72 10.64 19.60 2.83
CA PRO A 72 11.00 20.44 3.96
C PRO A 72 10.92 19.60 5.23
N ILE A 73 12.01 19.62 6.01
CA ILE A 73 11.97 19.24 7.42
C ILE A 73 10.88 20.12 8.05
N LEU A 74 9.96 19.51 8.81
CA LEU A 74 8.74 20.13 9.36
C LEU A 74 9.00 21.34 10.30
N THR A 75 10.25 21.77 10.48
CA THR A 75 10.60 23.06 11.09
C THR A 75 10.09 24.27 10.29
N GLY A 76 9.77 24.12 9.00
CA GLY A 76 9.36 25.23 8.13
C GLY A 76 7.86 25.50 7.97
N LEU A 77 6.96 24.90 8.77
CA LEU A 77 5.50 25.08 8.61
C LEU A 77 4.82 25.91 9.72
N LYS A 78 5.59 26.55 10.61
CA LYS A 78 5.03 27.44 11.64
C LYS A 78 4.47 28.76 11.09
N GLU A 79 4.63 29.06 9.80
CA GLU A 79 4.19 30.32 9.18
C GLU A 79 3.01 30.15 8.21
N ARG A 80 2.26 29.04 8.26
CA ARG A 80 1.00 28.86 7.50
C ARG A 80 -0.20 28.66 8.42
N GLU A 81 -0.26 29.43 9.51
CA GLU A 81 -1.43 29.45 10.39
C GLU A 81 -2.52 30.44 9.94
N ASP A 82 -2.26 31.27 8.93
CA ASP A 82 -3.26 32.22 8.43
C ASP A 82 -3.78 31.80 7.04
N HIS A 83 -5.06 31.39 7.01
CA HIS A 83 -5.88 30.94 5.87
C HIS A 83 -5.99 29.42 5.60
N ILE A 84 -6.62 28.67 6.52
CA ILE A 84 -7.29 27.41 6.18
C ILE A 84 -8.78 27.58 6.44
N SER A 85 -9.59 27.68 5.38
CA SER A 85 -11.03 27.46 5.49
C SER A 85 -11.28 26.02 5.94
N ASN A 86 -12.14 25.82 6.94
CA ASN A 86 -12.71 24.52 7.32
C ASN A 86 -13.25 23.77 6.08
N ASP A 87 -13.36 22.44 6.18
CA ASP A 87 -14.15 21.54 5.30
C ASP A 87 -13.54 20.85 4.08
N SER A 88 -12.25 20.53 4.09
CA SER A 88 -11.80 19.51 3.13
C SER A 88 -10.62 18.68 3.64
N LYS A 89 -10.92 17.58 4.35
CA LYS A 89 -9.95 16.51 4.64
C LYS A 89 -9.58 15.72 3.36
N THR A 90 -9.13 16.41 2.31
CA THR A 90 -8.75 15.80 1.03
C THR A 90 -7.43 15.04 1.18
N LEU A 91 -7.48 13.73 0.88
CA LEU A 91 -6.34 12.82 0.87
C LEU A 91 -5.62 12.78 -0.48
N LEU A 92 -6.38 12.90 -1.58
CA LEU A 92 -5.87 12.80 -2.94
C LEU A 92 -6.76 13.62 -3.89
N LYS A 93 -6.13 14.24 -4.88
CA LYS A 93 -6.84 14.89 -6.00
C LYS A 93 -6.44 14.23 -7.30
N TYR A 94 -7.41 13.97 -8.16
CA TYR A 94 -7.22 13.55 -9.54
C TYR A 94 -7.44 14.77 -10.44
N GLN A 95 -6.46 15.05 -11.29
CA GLN A 95 -6.54 16.18 -12.23
C GLN A 95 -7.21 15.79 -13.55
N ASN A 96 -7.04 14.52 -13.96
CA ASN A 96 -7.52 13.98 -15.23
C ASN A 96 -8.10 12.58 -14.99
N LEU A 97 -9.39 12.50 -14.74
CA LEU A 97 -10.16 11.25 -14.74
C LEU A 97 -10.87 11.06 -16.09
N VAL A 98 -10.85 9.81 -16.54
CA VAL A 98 -11.50 9.38 -17.78
C VAL A 98 -12.52 8.30 -17.43
N PRO A 99 -13.82 8.56 -17.66
CA PRO A 99 -14.86 7.58 -17.40
C PRO A 99 -14.84 6.46 -18.45
N ALA A 100 -15.09 5.23 -18.02
CA ALA A 100 -15.10 4.06 -18.90
C ALA A 100 -16.04 2.96 -18.37
N ARG A 101 -16.35 1.97 -19.21
CA ARG A 101 -16.98 0.70 -18.83
C ARG A 101 -15.94 -0.41 -18.84
N LEU A 102 -15.83 -1.13 -17.73
CA LEU A 102 -14.95 -2.28 -17.59
C LEU A 102 -15.60 -3.53 -18.19
N ILE A 103 -14.94 -4.11 -19.19
CA ILE A 103 -15.39 -5.31 -19.89
C ILE A 103 -14.94 -6.57 -19.16
N ARG A 104 -13.65 -6.62 -18.80
CA ARG A 104 -13.06 -7.75 -18.06
C ARG A 104 -11.76 -7.35 -17.39
N ARG A 105 -11.42 -8.08 -16.33
CA ARG A 105 -10.11 -8.04 -15.69
C ARG A 105 -9.40 -9.38 -15.86
N TYR A 106 -8.12 -9.37 -16.18
CA TYR A 106 -7.35 -10.58 -16.43
C TYR A 106 -5.88 -10.40 -16.06
N LYS A 107 -5.18 -11.53 -15.87
CA LYS A 107 -3.76 -11.56 -15.44
C LYS A 107 -3.49 -10.74 -14.16
N ARG A 108 -4.51 -10.43 -13.36
CA ARG A 108 -4.50 -9.56 -12.16
C ARG A 108 -4.24 -8.08 -12.44
N PHE A 109 -3.29 -7.75 -13.30
CA PHE A 109 -2.82 -6.38 -13.51
C PHE A 109 -3.32 -5.73 -14.81
N LEU A 110 -4.18 -6.40 -15.59
CA LEU A 110 -4.76 -5.86 -16.81
C LEU A 110 -6.28 -5.87 -16.76
N ALA A 111 -6.86 -4.89 -17.43
CA ALA A 111 -8.28 -4.77 -17.67
C ALA A 111 -8.51 -4.29 -19.10
N ASP A 112 -9.59 -4.75 -19.72
CA ASP A 112 -10.07 -4.20 -20.99
C ASP A 112 -11.31 -3.34 -20.68
N VAL A 113 -11.35 -2.14 -21.25
CA VAL A 113 -12.40 -1.14 -21.01
C VAL A 113 -12.87 -0.53 -22.33
N VAL A 114 -14.08 0.01 -22.35
CA VAL A 114 -14.58 0.93 -23.37
C VAL A 114 -14.61 2.33 -22.75
N LEU A 115 -13.92 3.30 -23.36
CA LEU A 115 -13.95 4.68 -22.88
C LEU A 115 -15.33 5.31 -23.19
N LEU A 116 -15.86 6.12 -22.29
CA LEU A 116 -17.12 6.84 -22.54
C LEU A 116 -16.86 8.13 -23.33
N ASP A 117 -17.76 8.45 -24.26
CA ASP A 117 -17.60 9.53 -25.25
C ASP A 117 -17.24 10.87 -24.61
N GLY A 118 -16.12 11.44 -25.07
CA GLY A 118 -15.47 12.64 -24.50
C GLY A 118 -13.98 12.45 -24.19
N ALA A 119 -13.48 11.22 -24.24
CA ALA A 119 -12.07 10.87 -24.03
C ALA A 119 -11.20 10.89 -25.32
N PHE A 120 -11.82 10.72 -26.50
CA PHE A 120 -11.14 10.61 -27.80
C PHE A 120 -10.87 11.95 -28.51
N LYS A 121 -11.52 13.06 -28.13
CA LYS A 121 -11.53 14.30 -28.93
C LYS A 121 -10.32 15.24 -28.78
N ASN A 122 -9.22 14.80 -28.15
CA ASN A 122 -8.01 15.61 -28.00
C ASN A 122 -6.77 14.92 -28.60
N GLU A 123 -6.85 14.52 -29.86
CA GLU A 123 -5.67 14.55 -30.75
C GLU A 123 -6.10 15.19 -32.07
N SER A 124 -5.41 16.27 -32.41
CA SER A 124 -5.69 17.15 -33.53
C SER A 124 -5.58 16.39 -34.86
N VAL A 125 -6.70 16.23 -35.55
CA VAL A 125 -6.71 16.19 -37.02
C VAL A 125 -7.62 17.32 -37.47
N GLU A 126 -7.00 18.44 -37.81
CA GLU A 126 -7.68 19.54 -38.49
C GLU A 126 -8.31 19.05 -39.79
N GLY A 127 -9.58 19.39 -39.99
CA GLY A 127 -10.15 19.57 -41.32
C GLY A 127 -10.80 18.33 -41.96
N LYS A 128 -12.01 17.98 -41.52
CA LYS A 128 -13.08 17.63 -42.47
C LYS A 128 -14.45 17.87 -41.88
N VAL A 129 -15.13 18.90 -42.38
CA VAL A 129 -16.58 19.03 -42.23
C VAL A 129 -17.20 17.88 -43.00
N VAL A 130 -17.83 16.93 -42.30
CA VAL A 130 -18.63 15.87 -42.91
C VAL A 130 -20.07 16.13 -42.50
N THR A 131 -20.92 16.35 -43.51
CA THR A 131 -22.38 16.46 -43.39
C THR A 131 -22.98 15.17 -42.83
N PRO A 132 -24.09 15.23 -42.08
CA PRO A 132 -24.70 14.04 -41.50
C PRO A 132 -25.37 13.22 -42.60
N ASN A 133 -24.87 12.02 -42.85
CA ASN A 133 -25.63 10.99 -43.56
C ASN A 133 -26.34 10.13 -42.51
N GLU A 134 -27.65 9.98 -42.71
CA GLU A 134 -28.56 9.12 -41.96
C GLU A 134 -28.28 7.64 -42.31
N ASP A 135 -27.19 7.10 -41.77
CA ASP A 135 -26.93 5.66 -41.71
C ASP A 135 -26.18 5.42 -40.39
N GLU A 136 -26.90 5.19 -39.29
CA GLU A 136 -26.30 4.81 -38.00
C GLU A 136 -25.74 3.38 -38.08
N GLU A 137 -24.64 3.21 -38.80
CA GLU A 137 -23.73 2.09 -38.59
C GLU A 137 -23.23 2.20 -37.15
N ALA A 138 -23.62 1.24 -36.31
CA ALA A 138 -23.14 1.10 -34.95
C ALA A 138 -21.61 1.15 -34.93
N GLN A 139 -21.03 2.29 -34.55
CA GLN A 139 -19.59 2.43 -34.39
C GLN A 139 -19.16 1.39 -33.36
N ALA A 140 -18.28 0.47 -33.78
CA ALA A 140 -17.73 -0.53 -32.89
C ALA A 140 -16.99 0.18 -31.74
N GLU A 141 -17.45 -0.04 -30.52
CA GLU A 141 -16.84 0.53 -29.32
C GLU A 141 -15.37 0.11 -29.20
N GLU A 142 -14.45 1.07 -29.23
CA GLU A 142 -13.02 0.76 -29.15
C GLU A 142 -12.65 0.25 -27.75
N VAL A 143 -12.12 -0.97 -27.68
CA VAL A 143 -11.65 -1.60 -26.45
C VAL A 143 -10.19 -1.24 -26.19
N VAL A 144 -9.93 -0.59 -25.06
CA VAL A 144 -8.60 -0.17 -24.61
C VAL A 144 -8.12 -1.07 -23.46
N THR A 145 -6.88 -1.54 -23.51
CA THR A 145 -6.26 -2.25 -22.37
C THR A 145 -5.63 -1.25 -21.41
N VAL A 146 -5.97 -1.37 -20.12
CA VAL A 146 -5.52 -0.48 -19.04
C VAL A 146 -4.78 -1.25 -17.95
N TYR A 147 -3.95 -0.53 -17.19
CA TYR A 147 -3.28 -1.08 -16.01
C TYR A 147 -4.25 -1.17 -14.82
N CYS A 148 -4.33 -2.34 -14.19
CA CYS A 148 -5.08 -2.55 -12.94
C CYS A 148 -4.09 -2.61 -11.76
N PRO A 149 -3.97 -1.54 -10.94
CA PRO A 149 -3.05 -1.46 -9.80
C PRO A 149 -3.58 -2.19 -8.55
N ASN A 150 -4.24 -3.33 -8.74
CA ASN A 150 -4.71 -4.20 -7.68
C ASN A 150 -4.28 -5.64 -8.01
N THR A 151 -3.59 -6.32 -7.09
CA THR A 151 -3.13 -7.70 -7.30
C THR A 151 -4.04 -8.75 -6.66
N GLY A 152 -4.99 -8.30 -5.81
CA GLY A 152 -5.99 -9.14 -5.15
C GLY A 152 -7.12 -9.54 -6.11
N PRO A 153 -8.03 -10.42 -5.68
CA PRO A 153 -9.16 -10.86 -6.50
C PRO A 153 -10.18 -9.75 -6.79
N MET A 154 -10.25 -8.68 -5.98
CA MET A 154 -11.29 -7.65 -6.08
C MET A 154 -12.69 -8.24 -5.86
N VAL A 155 -12.82 -9.09 -4.82
CA VAL A 155 -14.09 -9.76 -4.48
C VAL A 155 -15.20 -8.73 -4.29
N GLY A 156 -16.36 -9.00 -4.91
CA GLY A 156 -17.55 -8.15 -4.87
C GLY A 156 -17.46 -6.84 -5.68
N LEU A 157 -16.33 -6.59 -6.36
CA LEU A 157 -16.18 -5.39 -7.21
C LEU A 157 -16.44 -5.68 -8.69
N LEU A 158 -16.37 -6.94 -9.11
CA LEU A 158 -16.45 -7.35 -10.52
C LEU A 158 -17.84 -7.86 -10.91
N ASP A 159 -18.84 -7.72 -10.04
CA ASP A 159 -20.18 -8.27 -10.26
C ASP A 159 -20.95 -7.51 -11.37
N GLY A 160 -20.57 -6.26 -11.65
CA GLY A 160 -21.15 -5.44 -12.73
C GLY A 160 -20.57 -5.70 -14.13
N LEU A 161 -19.66 -6.66 -14.29
CA LEU A 161 -19.10 -6.99 -15.60
C LEU A 161 -20.16 -7.60 -16.54
N PRO A 162 -20.05 -7.38 -17.87
CA PRO A 162 -18.97 -6.68 -18.59
C PRO A 162 -19.20 -5.17 -18.76
N ASN A 163 -19.95 -4.50 -17.87
CA ASN A 163 -20.30 -3.09 -18.04
C ASN A 163 -20.16 -2.25 -16.76
N ALA A 164 -19.24 -2.65 -15.87
CA ALA A 164 -19.05 -1.93 -14.61
C ALA A 164 -18.45 -0.55 -14.90
N ARG A 165 -19.08 0.52 -14.39
CA ARG A 165 -18.57 1.88 -14.56
C ARG A 165 -17.28 2.06 -13.76
N VAL A 166 -16.28 2.68 -14.36
CA VAL A 166 -14.97 2.90 -13.76
C VAL A 166 -14.46 4.31 -14.07
N GLN A 167 -13.50 4.79 -13.27
CA GLN A 167 -12.69 5.96 -13.61
C GLN A 167 -11.23 5.55 -13.76
N LEU A 168 -10.60 6.13 -14.75
CA LEU A 168 -9.20 5.91 -15.10
C LEU A 168 -8.41 7.20 -14.91
N SER A 169 -7.17 7.12 -14.42
CA SER A 169 -6.21 8.20 -14.64
C SER A 169 -5.49 7.98 -15.97
N LYS A 170 -5.17 9.07 -16.68
CA LYS A 170 -4.32 9.06 -17.88
C LYS A 170 -2.92 9.57 -17.53
N SER A 171 -1.90 8.89 -18.03
CA SER A 171 -0.51 9.35 -17.96
C SER A 171 -0.02 9.72 -19.35
N ASP A 172 0.61 10.89 -19.46
CA ASP A 172 1.20 11.38 -20.71
C ASP A 172 2.64 10.92 -20.93
N ASP A 173 3.16 10.01 -20.09
CA ASP A 173 4.50 9.46 -20.26
C ASP A 173 4.52 8.46 -21.44
N PRO A 174 5.16 8.78 -22.57
CA PRO A 174 5.16 7.93 -23.75
C PRO A 174 5.90 6.61 -23.54
N LYS A 175 6.66 6.46 -22.44
CA LYS A 175 7.36 5.21 -22.10
C LYS A 175 6.43 4.20 -21.44
N ARG A 176 5.24 4.61 -20.99
CA ARG A 176 4.30 3.69 -20.37
C ARG A 176 3.67 2.79 -21.41
N LYS A 177 3.72 1.48 -21.15
CA LYS A 177 3.04 0.48 -21.97
C LYS A 177 1.51 0.67 -21.99
N TYR A 178 0.94 1.13 -20.89
CA TYR A 178 -0.49 1.41 -20.75
C TYR A 178 -0.65 2.84 -20.24
N ALA A 179 -1.27 3.70 -21.04
CA ALA A 179 -1.49 5.11 -20.71
C ALA A 179 -2.48 5.29 -19.56
N TYR A 180 -3.43 4.37 -19.44
CA TYR A 180 -4.52 4.44 -18.46
C TYR A 180 -4.29 3.51 -17.26
N THR A 181 -4.62 4.00 -16.08
CA THR A 181 -4.62 3.24 -14.82
C THR A 181 -6.02 3.24 -14.23
N LEU A 182 -6.53 2.06 -13.86
CA LEU A 182 -7.81 1.91 -13.19
C LEU A 182 -7.73 2.43 -11.74
N GLU A 183 -8.48 3.49 -11.42
CA GLU A 183 -8.41 4.15 -10.10
C GLU A 183 -9.56 3.74 -9.18
N MET A 184 -10.79 3.70 -9.73
CA MET A 184 -11.99 3.36 -8.97
C MET A 184 -13.03 2.67 -9.85
N ILE A 185 -13.90 1.90 -9.19
CA ILE A 185 -15.00 1.16 -9.78
C ILE A 185 -16.29 1.48 -9.04
N GLN A 186 -17.38 1.66 -9.77
CA GLN A 186 -18.71 1.86 -9.20
C GLN A 186 -19.38 0.50 -9.01
N ILE A 187 -19.92 0.26 -7.82
CA ILE A 187 -20.75 -0.90 -7.52
C ILE A 187 -22.11 -0.45 -7.02
N HIS A 188 -23.13 -1.29 -7.18
CA HIS A 188 -24.41 -1.10 -6.52
C HIS A 188 -24.40 -1.83 -5.17
N ASN A 189 -24.65 -1.11 -4.08
CA ASN A 189 -24.57 -1.70 -2.74
C ASN A 189 -25.91 -2.32 -2.27
N GLY A 190 -26.97 -2.19 -3.08
CA GLY A 190 -28.35 -2.61 -2.78
C GLY A 190 -29.29 -1.44 -2.47
N GLU A 191 -28.74 -0.26 -2.23
CA GLU A 191 -29.49 0.98 -1.97
C GLU A 191 -29.10 2.08 -2.95
N ARG A 192 -27.80 2.23 -3.21
CA ARG A 192 -27.23 3.24 -4.11
C ARG A 192 -25.96 2.73 -4.76
N ASP A 193 -25.51 3.51 -5.74
CA ASP A 193 -24.19 3.33 -6.30
C ASP A 193 -23.11 3.91 -5.39
N VAL A 194 -21.98 3.21 -5.32
CA VAL A 194 -20.85 3.52 -4.45
C VAL A 194 -19.57 3.45 -5.27
N TRP A 195 -18.76 4.50 -5.24
CA TRP A 195 -17.41 4.47 -5.77
C TRP A 195 -16.47 3.78 -4.80
N VAL A 196 -15.73 2.79 -5.30
CA VAL A 196 -14.74 2.03 -4.54
C VAL A 196 -13.37 2.22 -5.18
N GLY A 197 -12.39 2.67 -4.38
CA GLY A 197 -11.01 2.80 -4.84
C GLY A 197 -10.37 1.44 -5.04
N VAL A 198 -9.72 1.21 -6.20
CA VAL A 198 -9.08 -0.08 -6.52
C VAL A 198 -7.56 -0.01 -6.44
N HIS A 199 -6.99 1.19 -6.48
CA HIS A 199 -5.56 1.43 -6.51
C HIS A 199 -4.94 1.20 -5.13
N SER A 200 -4.43 -0.01 -4.88
CA SER A 200 -3.97 -0.38 -3.54
C SER A 200 -2.76 0.43 -3.08
N THR A 201 -1.85 0.78 -3.99
CA THR A 201 -0.65 1.56 -3.65
C THR A 201 -0.92 3.04 -3.40
N SER A 202 -2.08 3.57 -3.84
CA SER A 202 -2.45 4.95 -3.53
C SER A 202 -2.81 5.14 -2.06
N ALA A 203 -3.19 4.06 -1.35
CA ALA A 203 -3.50 4.10 0.08
C ALA A 203 -2.33 4.65 0.92
N ASN A 204 -1.09 4.27 0.60
CA ASN A 204 0.09 4.80 1.28
C ASN A 204 0.21 6.32 1.07
N ARG A 205 -0.02 6.82 -0.15
CA ARG A 205 0.00 8.26 -0.44
C ARG A 205 -1.11 9.01 0.31
N MET A 206 -2.30 8.44 0.39
CA MET A 206 -3.41 9.01 1.13
C MET A 206 -3.13 9.06 2.63
N VAL A 207 -2.62 7.98 3.21
CA VAL A 207 -2.22 7.93 4.63
C VAL A 207 -1.07 8.90 4.90
N GLU A 208 -0.09 9.01 4.02
CA GLU A 208 1.00 9.99 4.12
C GLU A 208 0.46 11.43 4.24
N GLN A 209 -0.51 11.79 3.40
CA GLN A 209 -1.16 13.10 3.46
C GLN A 209 -1.88 13.32 4.79
N ALA A 210 -2.64 12.34 5.27
CA ALA A 210 -3.34 12.43 6.54
C ALA A 210 -2.40 12.46 7.76
N LEU A 211 -1.24 11.78 7.69
CA LEU A 211 -0.17 11.89 8.69
C LEU A 211 0.45 13.29 8.68
N ALA A 212 0.77 13.85 7.51
CA ALA A 212 1.31 15.20 7.43
C ALA A 212 0.37 16.25 8.06
N MET A 213 -0.94 16.04 7.92
CA MET A 213 -2.00 16.91 8.47
C MET A 213 -2.46 16.52 9.89
N ARG A 214 -1.86 15.48 10.50
CA ARG A 214 -2.22 14.96 11.83
C ARG A 214 -3.70 14.60 12.01
N TRP A 215 -4.34 14.05 10.98
CA TRP A 215 -5.77 13.69 11.05
C TRP A 215 -6.07 12.39 11.78
N PHE A 216 -5.06 11.56 12.04
CA PHE A 216 -5.18 10.33 12.85
C PHE A 216 -4.81 10.63 14.31
N THR A 217 -5.78 11.09 15.10
CA THR A 217 -5.54 11.55 16.48
C THR A 217 -5.07 10.43 17.41
N GLU A 218 -5.48 9.18 17.16
CA GLU A 218 -5.10 8.00 17.95
C GLU A 218 -3.60 7.67 17.84
N LEU A 219 -2.90 8.23 16.84
CA LEU A 219 -1.46 8.04 16.70
C LEU A 219 -0.66 8.90 17.70
N GLY A 220 -1.27 9.90 18.32
CA GLY A 220 -0.63 10.83 19.25
C GLY A 220 0.39 11.74 18.56
N ASP A 221 1.22 12.41 19.36
CA ASP A 221 2.19 13.37 18.84
C ASP A 221 3.45 12.72 18.26
N TYR A 222 3.93 13.29 17.17
CA TYR A 222 5.21 13.00 16.51
C TYR A 222 5.73 14.27 15.83
N ASP A 223 7.02 14.36 15.59
CA ASP A 223 7.65 15.53 14.97
C ASP A 223 8.09 15.26 13.53
N SER A 224 8.23 13.98 13.15
CA SER A 224 8.61 13.59 11.79
C SER A 224 7.98 12.27 11.35
N VAL A 225 7.91 12.08 10.03
CA VAL A 225 7.38 10.89 9.36
C VAL A 225 8.45 10.37 8.39
N ARG A 226 8.84 9.10 8.54
CA ARG A 226 9.76 8.40 7.63
C ARG A 226 9.03 7.28 6.91
N ARG A 227 9.38 7.03 5.65
CA ARG A 227 8.72 6.04 4.79
C ARG A 227 9.56 4.80 4.60
N GLU A 228 8.91 3.68 4.30
CA GLU A 228 9.54 2.46 3.77
C GLU A 228 10.73 2.00 4.65
N VAL A 229 10.54 2.08 5.97
CA VAL A 229 11.62 1.86 6.93
C VAL A 229 11.80 0.37 7.12
N LYS A 230 13.03 -0.11 6.91
CA LYS A 230 13.37 -1.52 7.16
C LYS A 230 13.29 -1.79 8.66
N PHE A 231 12.46 -2.74 9.07
CA PHE A 231 12.29 -3.13 10.47
C PHE A 231 12.51 -4.63 10.72
N ALA A 232 12.53 -5.43 9.66
CA ALA A 232 12.89 -6.85 9.69
C ALA A 232 13.81 -7.20 8.52
N LYS A 233 14.31 -8.45 8.49
CA LYS A 233 15.31 -8.90 7.49
C LYS A 233 14.87 -8.60 6.05
N ASN A 234 13.61 -8.88 5.74
CA ASN A 234 13.03 -8.82 4.39
C ASN A 234 11.73 -8.01 4.33
N SER A 235 11.50 -7.11 5.29
CA SER A 235 10.27 -6.32 5.35
C SER A 235 10.55 -4.87 5.73
N ARG A 236 9.71 -4.01 5.15
CA ARG A 236 9.64 -2.58 5.43
C ARG A 236 8.26 -2.27 5.95
N VAL A 237 8.20 -1.36 6.92
CA VAL A 237 6.95 -0.78 7.37
C VAL A 237 6.69 0.46 6.54
N ASP A 238 5.43 0.74 6.25
CA ASP A 238 5.06 1.85 5.38
C ASP A 238 5.54 3.19 5.96
N PHE A 239 5.34 3.41 7.28
CA PHE A 239 5.79 4.61 7.97
C PHE A 239 6.39 4.35 9.36
N VAL A 240 7.29 5.24 9.78
CA VAL A 240 7.71 5.40 11.18
C VAL A 240 7.52 6.86 11.58
N LEU A 241 6.75 7.07 12.63
CA LEU A 241 6.53 8.38 13.25
C LEU A 241 7.52 8.54 14.40
N THR A 242 8.21 9.67 14.47
CA THR A 242 9.25 9.89 15.48
C THR A 242 8.93 11.16 16.29
N LYS A 243 8.91 11.03 17.61
CA LYS A 243 8.88 12.13 18.58
C LYS A 243 10.27 12.28 19.20
N TYR A 244 10.77 13.51 19.25
CA TYR A 244 12.03 13.85 19.89
C TYR A 244 11.81 14.40 21.31
N ALA A 245 12.77 14.14 22.19
CA ALA A 245 12.90 14.81 23.49
C ALA A 245 13.55 16.19 23.31
N GLU A 246 13.56 17.00 24.37
CA GLU A 246 14.12 18.36 24.37
C GLU A 246 15.62 18.38 24.04
N ASP A 247 16.35 17.32 24.41
CA ASP A 247 17.78 17.14 24.12
C ASP A 247 18.04 16.68 22.66
N GLY A 248 17.00 16.53 21.85
CA GLY A 248 17.07 16.07 20.46
C GLY A 248 17.19 14.55 20.30
N SER A 249 17.21 13.78 21.40
CA SER A 249 17.18 12.32 21.34
C SER A 249 15.80 11.81 20.92
N VAL A 250 15.72 10.57 20.42
CA VAL A 250 14.43 9.98 20.05
C VAL A 250 13.70 9.52 21.30
N ALA A 251 12.58 10.16 21.63
CA ALA A 251 11.74 9.78 22.77
C ALA A 251 10.82 8.60 22.44
N HIS A 252 10.23 8.60 21.24
CA HIS A 252 9.25 7.60 20.83
C HIS A 252 9.27 7.38 19.32
N GLU A 253 9.24 6.11 18.91
CA GLU A 253 8.94 5.71 17.53
C GLU A 253 7.64 4.90 17.46
N LYS A 254 6.75 5.27 16.54
CA LYS A 254 5.55 4.52 16.22
C LYS A 254 5.65 3.95 14.81
N TYR A 255 5.58 2.64 14.67
CA TYR A 255 5.67 1.90 13.41
C TYR A 255 4.26 1.73 12.83
N VAL A 256 4.00 2.24 11.63
CA VAL A 256 2.66 2.31 11.04
C VAL A 256 2.62 1.55 9.72
N GLU A 257 1.87 0.46 9.70
CA GLU A 257 1.57 -0.30 8.48
C GLU A 257 0.22 0.15 7.90
N VAL A 258 0.09 0.16 6.58
CA VAL A 258 -1.12 0.51 5.84
C VAL A 258 -1.68 -0.71 5.11
N LYS A 259 -3.01 -0.80 5.10
CA LYS A 259 -3.77 -1.79 4.32
C LYS A 259 -4.87 -1.06 3.55
N SER A 260 -4.94 -1.32 2.25
CA SER A 260 -6.05 -0.89 1.41
C SER A 260 -7.22 -1.86 1.54
N VAL A 261 -8.39 -1.35 1.88
CA VAL A 261 -9.60 -2.16 2.12
C VAL A 261 -10.70 -1.75 1.14
N THR A 262 -11.25 -2.74 0.43
CA THR A 262 -12.27 -2.52 -0.61
C THR A 262 -13.49 -3.42 -0.44
N LEU A 263 -13.31 -4.60 0.16
CA LEU A 263 -14.37 -5.56 0.40
C LEU A 263 -15.26 -5.09 1.56
N ALA A 264 -16.57 -5.20 1.35
CA ALA A 264 -17.56 -4.99 2.40
C ALA A 264 -18.52 -6.17 2.43
N LEU A 265 -18.87 -6.60 3.63
CA LEU A 265 -19.87 -7.63 3.90
C LEU A 265 -21.11 -6.98 4.53
N LYS A 266 -22.27 -7.60 4.35
CA LYS A 266 -23.47 -7.22 5.11
C LYS A 266 -23.20 -7.42 6.60
N GLY A 267 -23.49 -6.40 7.39
CA GLY A 267 -23.39 -6.45 8.84
C GLY A 267 -24.49 -7.32 9.45
N PRO A 268 -24.31 -7.81 10.69
CA PRO A 268 -25.37 -8.50 11.41
C PRO A 268 -26.49 -7.54 11.82
N GLY A 269 -27.73 -7.99 11.73
CA GLY A 269 -28.89 -7.21 12.19
C GLY A 269 -29.45 -6.28 11.12
N ASP A 270 -29.04 -5.00 11.13
CA ASP A 270 -29.56 -3.98 10.20
C ASP A 270 -29.14 -4.32 8.76
N PRO A 271 -30.09 -4.52 7.83
CA PRO A 271 -29.79 -4.79 6.41
C PRO A 271 -28.92 -3.73 5.73
N ARG A 272 -28.91 -2.50 6.26
CA ARG A 272 -28.11 -1.37 5.77
C ARG A 272 -26.74 -1.29 6.41
N SER A 273 -26.51 -2.06 7.48
CA SER A 273 -25.20 -2.12 8.12
C SER A 273 -24.22 -2.87 7.22
N ARG A 274 -23.00 -2.34 7.10
CA ARG A 274 -21.96 -2.90 6.24
C ARG A 274 -20.62 -2.82 6.94
N CYS A 275 -19.95 -3.96 7.02
CA CYS A 275 -18.64 -4.10 7.62
C CYS A 275 -17.58 -4.18 6.52
N ALA A 276 -16.67 -3.22 6.49
CA ALA A 276 -15.49 -3.28 5.67
C ALA A 276 -14.53 -4.35 6.22
N VAL A 277 -14.00 -5.22 5.37
CA VAL A 277 -13.14 -6.32 5.83
C VAL A 277 -11.87 -6.47 5.02
N PHE A 278 -10.79 -6.86 5.70
CA PHE A 278 -9.51 -7.15 5.09
C PHE A 278 -8.89 -8.42 5.65
N PRO A 279 -8.28 -9.29 4.81
CA PRO A 279 -8.19 -9.20 3.35
C PRO A 279 -9.43 -9.74 2.63
N ASP A 280 -9.46 -9.63 1.30
CA ASP A 280 -10.46 -10.24 0.41
C ASP A 280 -10.06 -11.65 -0.08
N THR A 281 -8.87 -12.12 0.33
CA THR A 281 -8.35 -13.48 0.10
C THR A 281 -7.18 -13.75 1.04
N VAL A 282 -6.74 -15.00 1.15
CA VAL A 282 -5.56 -15.36 1.95
C VAL A 282 -4.35 -14.53 1.54
N SER A 283 -3.75 -13.83 2.50
CA SER A 283 -2.62 -12.93 2.28
C SER A 283 -1.45 -13.26 3.18
N ILE A 284 -0.62 -14.20 2.74
CA ILE A 284 0.63 -14.60 3.43
C ILE A 284 1.54 -13.38 3.67
N ARG A 285 1.54 -12.41 2.74
CA ARG A 285 2.29 -11.15 2.92
C ARG A 285 1.76 -10.34 4.10
N ALA A 286 0.44 -10.17 4.20
CA ALA A 286 -0.15 -9.42 5.31
C ALA A 286 0.06 -10.14 6.64
N GLN A 287 -0.12 -11.47 6.67
CA GLN A 287 0.18 -12.32 7.83
C GLN A 287 1.63 -12.15 8.30
N LYS A 288 2.59 -12.21 7.37
CA LYS A 288 4.02 -12.02 7.67
C LYS A 288 4.29 -10.65 8.29
N HIS A 289 3.73 -9.58 7.71
CA HIS A 289 3.98 -8.22 8.17
C HIS A 289 3.42 -7.97 9.58
N VAL A 290 2.20 -8.42 9.88
CA VAL A 290 1.62 -8.26 11.24
C VAL A 290 2.39 -9.06 12.29
N THR A 291 2.86 -10.26 11.95
CA THR A 291 3.72 -11.05 12.83
C THR A 291 5.04 -10.35 13.09
N GLU A 292 5.77 -9.93 12.05
CA GLU A 292 7.06 -9.26 12.22
C GLU A 292 6.93 -7.94 13.01
N LEU A 293 5.82 -7.21 12.83
CA LEU A 293 5.56 -5.98 13.60
C LEU A 293 5.32 -6.30 15.08
N THR A 294 4.58 -7.37 15.36
CA THR A 294 4.33 -7.86 16.73
C THR A 294 5.64 -8.32 17.40
N ASP A 295 6.49 -9.04 16.67
CA ASP A 295 7.79 -9.51 17.15
C ASP A 295 8.74 -8.34 17.47
N LEU A 296 8.74 -7.30 16.62
CA LEU A 296 9.55 -6.09 16.85
C LEU A 296 9.18 -5.42 18.18
N LEU A 297 7.89 -5.31 18.49
CA LEU A 297 7.42 -4.59 19.68
C LEU A 297 7.52 -5.43 20.95
N SER A 298 7.34 -6.75 20.86
CA SER A 298 7.44 -7.67 22.00
C SER A 298 8.88 -7.94 22.46
N THR A 299 9.83 -8.08 21.53
CA THR A 299 11.24 -8.31 21.87
C THR A 299 11.84 -7.14 22.64
N LYS A 300 11.47 -5.91 22.28
CA LYS A 300 11.96 -4.71 22.96
C LYS A 300 11.20 -4.38 24.25
N SER A 301 9.94 -4.78 24.39
CA SER A 301 9.23 -4.66 25.67
C SER A 301 9.79 -5.61 26.73
N ASN A 302 10.21 -6.83 26.33
CA ASN A 302 10.74 -7.83 27.24
C ASN A 302 12.16 -7.53 27.71
N ALA A 303 13.00 -6.92 26.87
CA ALA A 303 14.33 -6.43 27.27
C ALA A 303 14.25 -5.40 28.43
N LYS A 304 13.18 -4.60 28.51
CA LYS A 304 12.96 -3.65 29.63
C LYS A 304 12.58 -4.33 30.96
N LYS A 305 12.09 -5.57 30.95
CA LYS A 305 11.70 -6.28 32.19
C LYS A 305 12.85 -7.09 32.81
N SER A 306 13.87 -7.45 32.03
CA SER A 306 14.98 -8.31 32.47
C SER A 306 16.23 -7.57 32.95
N GLU A 307 16.33 -6.26 32.74
CA GLU A 307 17.50 -5.47 33.15
C GLU A 307 17.22 -4.69 34.44
N SER A 308 18.00 -5.01 35.47
CA SER A 308 18.13 -4.27 36.72
C SER A 308 18.48 -2.80 36.47
N LYS A 309 17.88 -1.92 37.26
CA LYS A 309 17.78 -0.44 37.21
C LYS A 309 19.05 0.42 36.94
N GLU A 310 20.22 -0.11 36.59
CA GLU A 310 21.47 0.66 36.74
C GLU A 310 22.14 1.20 35.46
N LYS A 311 21.67 0.89 34.25
CA LYS A 311 22.13 1.60 33.03
C LYS A 311 21.01 1.76 32.00
N GLU A 312 20.08 2.65 32.29
CA GLU A 312 19.06 3.11 31.35
C GLU A 312 19.71 4.01 30.29
N THR A 313 20.45 3.43 29.33
CA THR A 313 20.60 4.12 28.04
C THR A 313 19.19 4.32 27.50
N ALA A 314 18.73 5.56 27.41
CA ALA A 314 17.37 5.95 27.04
C ALA A 314 16.99 5.39 25.66
N GLN A 315 16.55 4.14 25.63
CA GLN A 315 16.05 3.52 24.42
C GLN A 315 14.68 4.14 24.12
N PRO A 316 14.43 4.53 22.86
CA PRO A 316 13.18 5.15 22.48
C PRO A 316 12.02 4.22 22.84
N LYS A 317 10.94 4.78 23.38
CA LYS A 317 9.67 4.06 23.48
C LYS A 317 9.30 3.57 22.09
N LEU A 318 8.75 2.37 21.97
CA LEU A 318 8.22 1.85 20.71
C LEU A 318 6.73 1.56 20.83
N SER A 319 6.00 1.81 19.76
CA SER A 319 4.62 1.34 19.59
C SER A 319 4.34 1.06 18.11
N GLY A 320 3.17 0.48 17.82
CA GLY A 320 2.77 0.21 16.44
C GLY A 320 1.30 0.47 16.19
N ALA A 321 0.98 0.73 14.93
CA ALA A 321 -0.38 0.81 14.44
C ALA A 321 -0.49 0.14 13.05
N ILE A 322 -1.68 -0.37 12.74
CA ILE A 322 -2.07 -0.79 11.40
C ILE A 322 -3.28 0.04 11.01
N ILE A 323 -3.15 0.83 9.95
CA ILE A 323 -4.22 1.64 9.39
C ILE A 323 -4.84 0.89 8.22
N PHE A 324 -6.12 0.57 8.35
CA PHE A 324 -6.96 -0.02 7.32
C PHE A 324 -7.74 1.11 6.65
N LEU A 325 -7.24 1.59 5.51
CA LEU A 325 -7.90 2.63 4.73
C LEU A 325 -8.98 1.99 3.85
N VAL A 326 -10.22 2.15 4.28
CA VAL A 326 -11.45 1.73 3.61
C VAL A 326 -11.77 2.73 2.49
N GLN A 327 -11.57 2.31 1.25
CA GLN A 327 -11.74 3.16 0.07
C GLN A 327 -13.17 3.09 -0.48
N ARG A 328 -14.16 3.38 0.37
CA ARG A 328 -15.61 3.36 0.08
C ARG A 328 -16.39 3.98 1.23
N ASP A 329 -17.46 4.71 0.96
CA ASP A 329 -18.18 5.51 1.97
C ASP A 329 -19.47 4.88 2.51
N ASP A 330 -19.70 3.60 2.23
CA ASP A 330 -20.92 2.88 2.60
C ASP A 330 -20.70 1.83 3.70
N CYS A 331 -19.65 1.97 4.51
CA CYS A 331 -19.36 1.07 5.64
C CYS A 331 -19.38 1.84 6.96
N ASN A 332 -19.89 1.21 8.01
CA ASN A 332 -19.96 1.77 9.37
C ASN A 332 -19.06 1.05 10.37
N GLU A 333 -18.63 -0.15 10.03
CA GLU A 333 -17.75 -0.99 10.84
C GLU A 333 -16.56 -1.49 10.03
N PHE A 334 -15.50 -1.90 10.73
CA PHE A 334 -14.35 -2.58 10.17
C PHE A 334 -13.98 -3.83 10.97
N ALA A 335 -13.55 -4.89 10.27
CA ALA A 335 -12.95 -6.06 10.91
C ALA A 335 -11.89 -6.77 10.03
N PRO A 336 -10.87 -7.39 10.63
CA PRO A 336 -10.09 -8.43 9.96
C PRO A 336 -11.00 -9.57 9.47
N SER A 337 -10.83 -10.02 8.24
CA SER A 337 -11.75 -10.98 7.62
C SER A 337 -11.47 -12.41 8.05
N ILE A 338 -12.31 -12.96 8.92
CA ILE A 338 -12.26 -14.38 9.31
C ILE A 338 -12.61 -15.29 8.12
N GLN A 339 -13.60 -14.91 7.32
CA GLN A 339 -14.10 -15.69 6.17
C GLN A 339 -13.03 -15.89 5.10
N HIS A 340 -12.20 -14.88 4.84
CA HIS A 340 -11.23 -14.90 3.75
C HIS A 340 -9.82 -15.26 4.22
N ASP A 341 -9.45 -14.91 5.45
CA ASP A 341 -8.16 -15.25 6.05
C ASP A 341 -8.24 -15.30 7.59
N LYS A 342 -8.77 -16.42 8.11
CA LYS A 342 -8.86 -16.69 9.55
C LYS A 342 -7.50 -16.51 10.26
N LYS A 343 -6.40 -16.91 9.61
CA LYS A 343 -5.07 -16.78 10.20
C LYS A 343 -4.64 -15.32 10.36
N PHE A 344 -4.88 -14.49 9.35
CA PHE A 344 -4.63 -13.05 9.45
C PHE A 344 -5.47 -12.42 10.57
N SER A 345 -6.75 -12.78 10.68
CA SER A 345 -7.62 -12.28 11.76
C SER A 345 -7.11 -12.66 13.15
N GLU A 346 -6.66 -13.90 13.34
CA GLU A 346 -6.03 -14.35 14.59
C GLU A 346 -4.75 -13.56 14.91
N LEU A 347 -3.89 -13.33 13.91
CA LEU A 347 -2.68 -12.54 14.08
C LEU A 347 -2.96 -11.07 14.42
N CYS A 348 -4.01 -10.48 13.85
CA CYS A 348 -4.49 -9.16 14.26
C CYS A 348 -4.93 -9.14 15.72
N ALA A 349 -5.62 -10.17 16.20
CA ALA A 349 -6.00 -10.27 17.62
C ALA A 349 -4.76 -10.36 18.54
N VAL A 350 -3.74 -11.12 18.14
CA VAL A 350 -2.46 -11.20 18.88
C VAL A 350 -1.73 -9.85 18.87
N ALA A 351 -1.69 -9.16 17.72
CA ALA A 351 -1.10 -7.84 17.59
C ALA A 351 -1.79 -6.82 18.51
N ALA A 352 -3.13 -6.79 18.51
CA ALA A 352 -3.92 -5.91 19.37
C ALA A 352 -3.67 -6.18 20.87
N LYS A 353 -3.63 -7.46 21.29
CA LYS A 353 -3.26 -7.86 22.66
C LYS A 353 -1.84 -7.43 23.04
N SER A 354 -0.95 -7.28 22.06
CA SER A 354 0.43 -6.80 22.25
C SER A 354 0.54 -5.27 22.24
N GLY A 355 -0.58 -4.54 22.14
CA GLY A 355 -0.62 -3.07 22.15
C GLY A 355 -0.49 -2.41 20.78
N ILE A 356 -0.57 -3.16 19.67
CA ILE A 356 -0.65 -2.57 18.32
C ILE A 356 -2.07 -2.05 18.10
N GLN A 357 -2.18 -0.77 17.75
CA GLN A 357 -3.47 -0.15 17.42
C GLN A 357 -3.95 -0.63 16.04
N LEU A 358 -5.18 -1.14 15.93
CA LEU A 358 -5.80 -1.44 14.65
C LEU A 358 -6.85 -0.38 14.36
N LEU A 359 -6.62 0.44 13.34
CA LEU A 359 -7.43 1.63 13.04
C LEU A 359 -8.10 1.47 11.68
N GLY A 360 -9.42 1.33 11.65
CA GLY A 360 -10.22 1.42 10.42
C GLY A 360 -10.57 2.88 10.15
N TYR A 361 -10.22 3.40 8.98
CA TYR A 361 -10.59 4.75 8.55
C TYR A 361 -11.19 4.70 7.16
N THR A 362 -12.28 5.42 6.95
CA THR A 362 -12.96 5.45 5.66
C THR A 362 -12.79 6.75 4.90
N CYS A 363 -12.76 6.65 3.57
CA CYS A 363 -12.79 7.77 2.67
C CYS A 363 -13.88 7.62 1.59
N THR A 364 -14.39 8.76 1.13
CA THR A 364 -15.26 8.85 -0.04
C THR A 364 -14.45 9.18 -1.28
N LEU A 365 -14.88 8.67 -2.43
CA LEU A 365 -14.31 8.93 -3.75
C LEU A 365 -15.33 9.71 -4.57
N GLU A 366 -14.93 10.91 -4.99
CA GLU A 366 -15.81 11.90 -5.62
C GLU A 366 -15.26 12.23 -7.02
N PRO A 367 -15.49 11.39 -8.04
CA PRO A 367 -15.17 11.77 -9.40
C PRO A 367 -16.13 12.85 -9.91
N ASP A 368 -15.58 13.86 -10.55
CA ASP A 368 -16.28 14.91 -11.26
C ASP A 368 -16.05 14.69 -12.75
N GLU A 369 -16.97 13.97 -13.39
CA GLU A 369 -16.88 13.63 -14.82
C GLU A 369 -17.00 14.87 -15.72
N THR A 370 -17.72 15.90 -15.27
CA THR A 370 -17.88 17.16 -16.00
C THR A 370 -16.55 17.88 -16.12
N ASN A 371 -15.83 18.02 -15.00
CA ASN A 371 -14.53 18.67 -14.97
C ASN A 371 -13.35 17.71 -15.18
N LYS A 372 -13.62 16.43 -15.48
CA LYS A 372 -12.63 15.35 -15.63
C LYS A 372 -11.64 15.32 -14.46
N SER A 373 -12.12 15.56 -13.25
CA SER A 373 -11.30 15.64 -12.05
C SER A 373 -11.90 14.76 -10.95
N GLY A 374 -11.29 14.74 -9.77
CA GLY A 374 -11.91 14.10 -8.62
C GLY A 374 -11.13 14.30 -7.35
N ALA A 375 -11.76 13.96 -6.23
CA ALA A 375 -11.14 14.01 -4.92
C ALA A 375 -11.39 12.70 -4.14
N VAL A 376 -10.47 12.40 -3.23
CA VAL A 376 -10.68 11.42 -2.17
C VAL A 376 -10.64 12.16 -0.85
N ARG A 377 -11.71 12.05 -0.04
CA ARG A 377 -11.82 12.77 1.24
C ARG A 377 -11.91 11.78 2.40
N LEU A 378 -11.14 12.02 3.45
CA LEU A 378 -11.22 11.27 4.70
C LEU A 378 -12.52 11.64 5.42
N LEU A 379 -13.35 10.63 5.73
CA LEU A 379 -14.57 10.84 6.49
C LEU A 379 -14.30 10.71 7.99
N GLY A 380 -13.64 9.62 8.40
CA GLY A 380 -13.35 9.39 9.81
C GLY A 380 -13.08 7.92 10.15
N PRO A 381 -12.91 7.62 11.44
CA PRO A 381 -12.73 6.26 11.91
C PRO A 381 -14.01 5.44 11.77
N LEU A 382 -13.86 4.14 11.57
CA LEU A 382 -14.93 3.15 11.66
C LEU A 382 -14.86 2.42 13.00
N LEU A 383 -16.02 2.00 13.51
CA LEU A 383 -16.08 1.19 14.71
C LEU A 383 -15.56 -0.24 14.42
N PRO A 384 -14.87 -0.89 15.37
CA PRO A 384 -14.63 -2.33 15.26
C PRO A 384 -15.96 -3.08 15.17
N ALA A 385 -16.06 -4.04 14.26
CA ALA A 385 -17.29 -4.82 14.13
C ALA A 385 -17.59 -5.60 15.41
N ARG A 386 -18.86 -5.61 15.85
CA ARG A 386 -19.27 -6.30 17.09
C ARG A 386 -18.95 -7.80 17.08
N SER A 387 -18.98 -8.42 15.90
CA SER A 387 -18.64 -9.83 15.70
C SER A 387 -17.15 -10.12 15.84
N TRP A 388 -16.31 -9.08 15.83
CA TRP A 388 -14.88 -9.16 16.06
C TRP A 388 -14.58 -8.63 17.46
N SER A 389 -15.08 -9.33 18.48
CA SER A 389 -14.58 -9.17 19.83
C SER A 389 -13.18 -9.79 19.91
N LEU A 390 -12.20 -8.97 20.33
CA LEU A 390 -10.95 -9.52 20.83
C LEU A 390 -11.33 -10.52 21.93
N PRO A 391 -10.89 -11.79 21.88
CA PRO A 391 -11.15 -12.69 23.00
C PRO A 391 -10.65 -12.00 24.25
N ASP A 392 -11.52 -11.86 25.25
CA ASP A 392 -11.27 -11.09 26.47
C ASP A 392 -9.81 -11.25 26.91
N GLY A 393 -9.15 -10.13 27.16
CA GLY A 393 -7.79 -10.14 27.69
C GLY A 393 -7.74 -10.90 29.03
N PRO A 394 -6.59 -11.47 29.40
CA PRO A 394 -6.42 -12.14 30.68
C PRO A 394 -6.75 -11.23 31.87
#